data_AF-A0A1S9A5M0-F1
#
_entry.id   AF-A0A1S9A5M0-F1
#
_cell.length_a   1.000
_cell.length_b   1.000
_cell.length_c   1.000
_cell.angle_alpha   90.00
_cell.angle_beta   90.00
_cell.angle_gamma   90.00
#
_symmetry.space_group_name_H-M   'P 1'
#
loop_
_entity.id
_entity.type
_entity.pdbx_description
1 polymer ?
#
loop_
_entity_poly.entity_id
_entity_poly.type
_entity_poly.pdbx_seq_one_letter_code
_entity_poly.pdbx_strand_id
1 'polypeptide(L)'
;METNETRTADEFIKELKKSFFFRTLTPQKDKEGAYYASLKFTSYINLMFTVQDLLKIALHTLENSDLENSSQIEDPAFHLTSVLEIAVQLLPCCEAEGLDKLHKLYLDINKENDNG
;
A
#
# COMPACT_ATOMS: atom_id res chain seq x y z
N MET A 1 7.09 41.89 -21.32
CA MET A 1 6.91 41.29 -19.98
C MET A 1 6.97 39.77 -20.03
N GLU A 2 6.59 39.14 -21.15
CA GLU A 2 6.66 37.67 -21.40
C GLU A 2 8.08 37.04 -21.38
N THR A 3 9.13 37.82 -21.64
CA THR A 3 10.52 37.33 -21.76
C THR A 3 11.23 37.07 -20.42
N ASN A 4 10.70 37.59 -19.31
CA ASN A 4 11.31 37.38 -17.98
C ASN A 4 10.71 36.15 -17.27
N GLU A 5 9.40 35.89 -17.48
CA GLU A 5 8.66 34.75 -16.93
C GLU A 5 9.07 33.41 -17.57
N THR A 6 9.29 33.41 -18.89
CA THR A 6 9.80 32.23 -19.62
C THR A 6 11.21 31.85 -19.19
N ARG A 7 12.08 32.85 -18.94
CA ARG A 7 13.47 32.61 -18.48
C ARG A 7 13.52 32.04 -17.06
N THR A 8 12.60 32.46 -16.19
CA THR A 8 12.48 31.93 -14.81
C THR A 8 11.88 30.52 -14.80
N ALA A 9 10.93 30.21 -15.68
CA ALA A 9 10.39 28.86 -15.83
C ALA A 9 11.44 27.85 -16.32
N ASP A 10 12.28 28.22 -17.28
CA ASP A 10 13.36 27.35 -17.79
C ASP A 10 14.44 27.09 -16.74
N GLU A 11 14.80 28.11 -15.94
CA GLU A 11 15.71 27.96 -14.80
C GLU A 11 15.11 27.02 -13.74
N PHE A 12 13.82 27.18 -13.42
CA PHE A 12 13.11 26.30 -12.49
C PHE A 12 13.03 24.86 -13.00
N ILE A 13 12.72 24.64 -14.29
CA ILE A 13 12.71 23.29 -14.90
C ILE A 13 14.11 22.67 -14.84
N LYS A 14 15.17 23.46 -15.06
CA LYS A 14 16.55 23.00 -14.96
C LYS A 14 16.92 22.63 -13.51
N GLU A 15 16.44 23.35 -12.52
CA GLU A 15 16.58 22.96 -11.10
C GLU A 15 15.76 21.71 -10.77
N LEU A 16 14.51 21.61 -11.22
CA LEU A 16 13.67 20.42 -11.05
C LEU A 16 14.33 19.17 -11.65
N LYS A 17 14.92 19.27 -12.84
CA LYS A 17 15.64 18.16 -13.49
C LYS A 17 16.91 17.74 -12.73
N LYS A 18 17.55 18.67 -12.01
CA LYS A 18 18.71 18.40 -11.15
C LYS A 18 18.31 17.88 -9.77
N SER A 19 17.12 18.22 -9.33
CA SER A 19 16.55 17.79 -8.05
C SER A 19 16.06 16.33 -8.09
N PHE A 20 15.80 15.78 -6.91
CA PHE A 20 15.19 14.46 -6.74
C PHE A 20 13.66 14.54 -6.55
N PHE A 21 13.02 15.64 -6.96
CA PHE A 21 11.57 15.80 -6.82
C PHE A 21 10.80 14.82 -7.73
N PHE A 22 9.58 14.46 -7.30
CA PHE A 22 8.60 13.65 -8.05
C PHE A 22 9.04 12.23 -8.45
N ARG A 23 9.89 11.58 -7.65
CA ARG A 23 10.34 10.19 -7.91
C ARG A 23 9.52 9.12 -7.21
N THR A 24 8.69 9.49 -6.23
CA THR A 24 7.92 8.55 -5.42
C THR A 24 6.69 8.04 -6.17
N LEU A 25 5.98 8.93 -6.87
CA LEU A 25 4.75 8.62 -7.58
C LEU A 25 5.06 8.42 -9.07
N THR A 26 4.56 7.32 -9.63
CA THR A 26 4.61 7.05 -11.06
C THR A 26 3.20 7.12 -11.63
N PRO A 27 2.97 7.86 -12.73
CA PRO A 27 1.65 7.97 -13.33
C PRO A 27 1.16 6.62 -13.87
N GLN A 28 -0.11 6.31 -13.63
CA GLN A 28 -0.77 5.15 -14.20
C GLN A 28 -1.08 5.42 -15.68
N LYS A 29 -0.67 4.52 -16.59
CA LYS A 29 -0.79 4.77 -18.04
C LYS A 29 -2.22 4.73 -18.55
N ASP A 30 -3.09 4.01 -17.86
CA ASP A 30 -4.45 3.65 -18.23
C ASP A 30 -5.51 4.46 -17.48
N LYS A 31 -5.12 5.29 -16.50
CA LYS A 31 -6.04 6.09 -15.70
C LYS A 31 -5.48 7.48 -15.42
N GLU A 32 -6.08 8.48 -16.05
CA GLU A 32 -5.74 9.89 -15.83
C GLU A 32 -5.97 10.28 -14.37
N GLY A 33 -5.04 11.03 -13.79
CA GLY A 33 -5.07 11.44 -12.39
C GLY A 33 -4.73 10.34 -11.37
N ALA A 34 -4.44 9.11 -11.81
CA ALA A 34 -4.00 8.05 -10.92
C ALA A 34 -2.48 7.89 -10.93
N TYR A 35 -1.93 7.65 -9.74
CA TYR A 35 -0.51 7.42 -9.54
C TYR A 35 -0.31 6.22 -8.63
N TYR A 36 0.78 5.50 -8.81
CA TYR A 36 1.19 4.44 -7.90
C TYR A 36 2.54 4.76 -7.26
N ALA A 37 2.71 4.32 -6.02
CA ALA A 37 3.99 4.27 -5.33
C ALA A 37 4.43 2.80 -5.24
N SER A 38 5.68 2.51 -5.58
CA SER A 38 6.19 1.14 -5.49
C SER A 38 6.61 0.82 -4.05
N LEU A 39 5.95 -0.18 -3.45
CA LEU A 39 6.35 -0.77 -2.17
C LEU A 39 7.24 -2.00 -2.43
N LYS A 40 8.33 -2.11 -1.66
CA LYS A 40 9.30 -3.21 -1.80
C LYS A 40 9.20 -4.13 -0.60
N PHE A 41 8.98 -5.42 -0.87
CA PHE A 41 8.96 -6.48 0.13
C PHE A 41 10.02 -7.53 -0.24
N THR A 42 10.63 -8.14 0.77
CA THR A 42 11.65 -9.18 0.53
C THR A 42 11.06 -10.59 0.39
N SER A 43 9.77 -10.77 0.71
CA SER A 43 9.04 -12.04 0.58
C SER A 43 7.52 -11.84 0.75
N TYR A 44 6.73 -12.83 0.32
CA TYR A 44 5.28 -12.86 0.57
C TYR A 44 4.93 -12.84 2.07
N ILE A 45 5.71 -13.52 2.91
CA ILE A 45 5.48 -13.52 4.35
C ILE A 45 5.67 -12.11 4.95
N ASN A 46 6.64 -11.35 4.45
CA ASN A 46 6.84 -9.97 4.89
C ASN A 46 5.73 -9.03 4.42
N LEU A 47 5.18 -9.24 3.22
CA LEU A 47 3.95 -8.57 2.77
C LEU A 47 2.80 -8.87 3.74
N MET A 48 2.56 -10.15 4.05
CA MET A 48 1.46 -10.56 4.94
C MET A 48 1.61 -10.02 6.36
N PHE A 49 2.82 -10.00 6.93
CA PHE A 49 3.06 -9.36 8.22
C PHE A 49 2.80 -7.86 8.18
N THR A 50 3.21 -7.18 7.10
CA THR A 50 2.93 -5.74 6.93
C THR A 50 1.43 -5.47 6.91
N VAL A 51 0.65 -6.26 6.15
CA VAL A 51 -0.82 -6.14 6.13
C VAL A 51 -1.40 -6.40 7.51
N GLN A 52 -0.93 -7.43 8.22
CA GLN A 52 -1.37 -7.72 9.57
C GLN A 52 -1.10 -6.56 10.54
N ASP A 53 0.08 -5.95 10.47
CA ASP A 53 0.45 -4.82 11.32
C ASP A 53 -0.42 -3.59 11.03
N LEU A 54 -0.69 -3.29 9.76
CA LEU A 54 -1.61 -2.22 9.36
C LEU A 54 -3.02 -2.44 9.95
N LEU A 55 -3.54 -3.67 9.86
CA LEU A 55 -4.86 -4.01 10.40
C LEU A 55 -4.90 -3.96 11.93
N LYS A 56 -3.84 -4.38 12.62
CA LYS A 56 -3.74 -4.27 14.09
C LYS A 56 -3.71 -2.83 14.56
N ILE A 57 -2.96 -1.97 13.87
CA ILE A 57 -2.93 -0.53 14.15
C ILE A 57 -4.33 0.06 13.96
N ALA A 58 -4.98 -0.27 12.83
CA ALA A 58 -6.33 0.18 12.54
C ALA A 58 -7.34 -0.24 13.63
N LEU A 59 -7.29 -1.50 14.05
CA LEU A 59 -8.15 -2.02 15.13
C LEU A 59 -7.87 -1.31 16.45
N HIS A 60 -6.59 -1.14 16.81
CA HIS A 60 -6.20 -0.46 18.03
C HIS A 60 -6.71 0.99 18.05
N THR A 61 -6.58 1.72 16.94
CA THR A 61 -7.12 3.07 16.81
C THR A 61 -8.64 3.10 16.99
N LEU A 62 -9.36 2.12 16.44
CA LEU A 62 -10.82 2.04 16.57
C LEU A 62 -11.26 1.74 18.01
N GLU A 63 -10.57 0.83 18.71
CA GLU A 63 -10.89 0.47 20.10
C GLU A 63 -10.57 1.57 21.11
N ASN A 64 -9.65 2.47 20.77
CA ASN A 64 -9.15 3.51 21.66
C ASN A 64 -9.56 4.93 21.20
N SER A 65 -10.54 5.05 20.30
CA SER A 65 -11.01 6.34 19.77
C SER A 65 -11.54 7.28 20.84
N ASP A 66 -12.08 6.72 21.92
CA ASP A 66 -12.75 7.44 23.00
C ASP A 66 -11.82 7.76 24.18
N LEU A 67 -10.58 7.26 24.15
CA LEU A 67 -9.57 7.57 25.18
C LEU A 67 -8.82 8.84 24.77
N GLU A 68 -8.68 9.80 25.69
CA GLU A 68 -8.08 11.15 25.49
C GLU A 68 -6.62 11.17 24.98
N ASN A 69 -6.04 10.03 24.61
CA ASN A 69 -4.76 9.92 23.93
C ASN A 69 -4.77 10.48 22.49
N SER A 70 -5.94 10.79 21.92
CA SER A 70 -6.08 11.25 20.53
C SER A 70 -5.67 12.72 20.31
N SER A 71 -5.32 13.47 21.36
CA SER A 71 -4.91 14.89 21.23
C SER A 71 -3.67 15.13 20.36
N GLN A 72 -2.96 14.08 19.94
CA GLN A 72 -1.79 14.15 19.06
C GLN A 72 -2.10 13.92 17.56
N ILE A 73 -3.28 13.39 17.22
CA ILE A 73 -3.66 13.06 15.83
C ILE A 73 -4.94 13.82 15.48
N GLU A 74 -4.81 14.82 14.61
CA GLU A 74 -5.93 15.57 14.05
C GLU A 74 -6.76 14.63 13.14
N ASP A 75 -8.06 14.49 13.40
CA ASP A 75 -8.98 13.57 12.69
C ASP A 75 -8.49 12.09 12.59
N PRO A 76 -8.54 11.34 13.71
CA PRO A 76 -8.15 9.92 13.73
C PRO A 76 -8.94 9.04 12.74
N ALA A 77 -10.18 9.42 12.41
CA ALA A 77 -11.02 8.66 11.49
C ALA A 77 -10.50 8.73 10.05
N PHE A 78 -10.10 9.92 9.58
CA PHE A 78 -9.50 10.08 8.26
C PHE A 78 -8.19 9.30 8.10
N HIS A 79 -7.33 9.35 9.12
CA HIS A 79 -6.08 8.59 9.13
C HIS A 79 -6.32 7.07 9.12
N LEU A 80 -7.33 6.61 9.85
CA LEU A 80 -7.74 5.21 9.87
C LEU A 80 -8.19 4.73 8.48
N THR A 81 -9.02 5.51 7.78
CA THR A 81 -9.45 5.18 6.41
C THR A 81 -8.26 5.03 5.46
N SER A 82 -7.31 5.97 5.51
CA SER A 82 -6.11 5.92 4.65
C SER A 82 -5.26 4.65 4.89
N VAL A 83 -5.09 4.24 6.15
CA VAL A 83 -4.36 3.01 6.52
C VAL A 83 -5.08 1.77 6.01
N LEU A 84 -6.40 1.71 6.16
CA LEU A 84 -7.22 0.60 5.69
C LEU A 84 -7.21 0.48 4.16
N GLU A 85 -7.26 1.60 3.43
CA GLU A 85 -7.15 1.60 1.97
C GLU A 85 -5.82 1.03 1.47
N ILE A 86 -4.71 1.31 2.16
CA ILE A 86 -3.40 0.71 1.86
C ILE A 86 -3.41 -0.78 2.16
N ALA A 87 -3.95 -1.19 3.32
CA ALA A 87 -4.04 -2.60 3.70
C ALA A 87 -4.84 -3.40 2.66
N VAL A 88 -5.96 -2.85 2.17
CA VAL A 88 -6.80 -3.47 1.13
C VAL A 88 -6.03 -3.62 -0.19
N GLN A 89 -5.29 -2.61 -0.62
CA GLN A 89 -4.49 -2.67 -1.85
C GLN A 89 -3.36 -3.71 -1.79
N LEU A 90 -2.88 -4.03 -0.58
CA LEU A 90 -1.79 -4.98 -0.36
C LEU A 90 -2.26 -6.43 -0.16
N LEU A 91 -3.56 -6.69 0.00
CA LEU A 91 -4.09 -8.04 0.20
C LEU A 91 -3.88 -8.90 -1.06
N PRO A 92 -3.12 -10.01 -0.98
CA PRO A 92 -2.84 -10.87 -2.12
C PRO A 92 -3.98 -11.89 -2.33
N CYS A 93 -5.18 -11.40 -2.62
CA CYS A 93 -6.38 -12.24 -2.74
C CYS A 93 -6.26 -13.28 -3.87
N CYS A 94 -5.61 -12.94 -4.98
CA CYS A 94 -5.39 -13.87 -6.08
C CYS A 94 -4.46 -15.02 -5.68
N GLU A 95 -3.42 -14.74 -4.91
CA GLU A 95 -2.50 -15.74 -4.38
C GLU A 95 -3.18 -16.65 -3.36
N ALA A 96 -4.16 -16.13 -2.61
CA ALA A 96 -4.98 -16.92 -1.69
C ALA A 96 -5.76 -18.03 -2.43
N GLU A 97 -6.27 -17.79 -3.65
CA GLU A 97 -6.88 -18.85 -4.46
C GLU A 97 -5.88 -19.98 -4.81
N GLY A 98 -4.61 -19.62 -5.00
CA GLY A 98 -3.52 -20.58 -5.19
C GLY A 98 -3.28 -21.44 -3.95
N LEU A 99 -3.30 -20.82 -2.76
CA LEU A 99 -3.20 -21.53 -1.49
C LEU A 99 -4.36 -22.51 -1.27
N ASP A 100 -5.59 -22.13 -1.63
CA ASP A 100 -6.75 -23.02 -1.57
C ASP A 100 -6.59 -24.27 -2.44
N LYS A 101 -6.09 -24.09 -3.67
CA LYS A 101 -5.81 -25.22 -4.58
C LYS A 101 -4.71 -26.13 -4.02
N LEU A 102 -3.65 -25.54 -3.48
CA LEU A 102 -2.55 -26.29 -2.85
C LEU A 102 -3.05 -27.10 -1.64
N HIS A 103 -3.90 -26.51 -0.80
CA HIS A 103 -4.45 -27.19 0.36
C HIS A 103 -5.35 -28.36 -0.05
N LYS A 104 -6.19 -28.20 -1.08
CA LYS A 104 -7.01 -29.29 -1.64
C LYS A 104 -6.13 -30.44 -2.12
N LEU A 105 -5.10 -30.15 -2.91
CA LEU A 105 -4.15 -31.15 -3.39
C LEU A 105 -3.47 -31.91 -2.23
N TYR A 106 -3.05 -31.19 -1.19
CA TYR A 106 -2.47 -31.81 0.01
C TYR A 106 -3.42 -32.79 0.69
N LEU A 107 -4.71 -32.43 0.81
CA LEU A 107 -5.72 -33.29 1.42
C LEU A 107 -5.99 -34.55 0.59
N ASP A 108 -6.01 -34.43 -0.74
CA ASP A 108 -6.26 -35.56 -1.64
C ASP A 108 -5.09 -36.57 -1.59
N ILE A 109 -3.84 -36.09 -1.57
CA ILE A 109 -2.66 -36.95 -1.40
C ILE A 109 -2.70 -37.73 -0.08
N ASN A 110 -3.08 -37.08 1.02
CA ASN A 110 -3.14 -37.76 2.32
C ASN A 110 -4.23 -38.83 2.38
N LYS A 111 -5.38 -38.59 1.73
CA LYS A 111 -6.45 -39.60 1.64
C LYS A 111 -6.01 -40.82 0.84
N GLU A 112 -5.21 -40.65 -0.20
CA GLU A 112 -4.68 -41.79 -0.97
C GLU A 112 -3.68 -42.60 -0.14
N ASN A 113 -2.86 -41.94 0.68
CA ASN A 113 -1.89 -42.61 1.57
C ASN A 113 -2.53 -43.35 2.75
N ASP A 114 -3.69 -42.89 3.25
CA ASP A 114 -4.43 -43.57 4.32
C ASP A 114 -5.24 -44.79 3.81
N ASN A 115 -5.41 -44.93 2.49
CA ASN A 115 -6.18 -46.01 1.86
C ASN A 115 -5.31 -47.09 1.18
N GLY A 116 -3.98 -47.03 1.32
CA GLY A 116 -3.01 -48.01 0.79
C GLY A 116 -2.31 -48.78 1.90
#